data_AF-A0A1I3D110-F1
#
_entry.id   AF-A0A1I3D110-F1
#
_cell.length_a   1.000
_cell.length_b   1.000
_cell.length_c   1.000
_cell.angle_alpha   90.00
_cell.angle_beta   90.00
_cell.angle_gamma   90.00
#
_symmetry.space_group_name_H-M   'P 1'
#
loop_
_entity.id
_entity.type
_entity.pdbx_description
1 polymer ?
#
loop_
_entity_poly.entity_id
_entity_poly.type
_entity_poly.pdbx_seq_one_letter_code
_entity_poly.pdbx_strand_id
1 'polypeptide(L)'
;MDAAIKDKTTCPELPKPRSFWQRIADRLAAIVGARRPATPPEKSVAFTIAVIALGAKLAKADGAVARSEVAAFRRVFIIPRSEEKNAARVFDLARQDVAGFDAWAQRIARMFPPGDPVLADVIEGLFIIAVADDDLNEAELIFIDEVARIFGLSPAQVAAIRARHDRRQGCPSCEVLGVTPDTPLPEARKRWRDLIRENHPDRAIARGLPPEAIRLAEARTRALNEAWEAFRRLHAPRPA
;
A
#
# COMPACT_ATOMS: atom_id res chain seq x y z
N MET A 1 -28.15 49.26 18.02
CA MET A 1 -27.60 48.51 19.17
C MET A 1 -28.43 47.25 19.32
N ASP A 2 -27.93 46.02 19.23
CA ASP A 2 -26.63 45.43 18.93
C ASP A 2 -26.93 43.97 18.58
N ALA A 3 -26.44 43.48 17.43
CA ALA A 3 -25.29 42.58 17.32
C ALA A 3 -25.42 41.25 18.08
N ALA A 4 -25.60 40.15 17.33
CA ALA A 4 -24.89 38.88 17.58
C ALA A 4 -25.12 37.91 16.40
N ILE A 5 -24.42 38.16 15.28
CA ILE A 5 -24.17 37.12 14.27
C ILE A 5 -23.16 36.14 14.89
N LYS A 6 -23.62 34.94 15.23
CA LYS A 6 -22.75 33.80 15.57
C LYS A 6 -22.37 33.08 14.28
N ASP A 7 -21.28 33.53 13.66
CA ASP A 7 -20.58 32.74 12.66
C ASP A 7 -19.68 31.72 13.38
N LYS A 8 -20.06 30.44 13.34
CA LYS A 8 -19.20 29.35 13.78
C LYS A 8 -18.34 28.96 12.60
N THR A 9 -17.13 29.50 12.56
CA THR A 9 -16.09 29.09 11.62
C THR A 9 -15.70 27.64 11.88
N THR A 10 -16.40 26.71 11.24
CA THR A 10 -15.98 25.31 11.17
C THR A 10 -14.72 25.25 10.33
N CYS A 11 -13.60 24.91 10.98
CA CYS A 11 -12.34 24.62 10.30
C CYS A 11 -12.61 23.53 9.23
N PRO A 12 -12.26 23.74 7.96
CA PRO A 12 -12.52 22.75 6.92
C PRO A 12 -11.68 21.49 7.22
N GLU A 13 -12.35 20.35 7.41
CA GLU A 13 -11.68 19.06 7.51
C GLU A 13 -10.84 18.84 6.24
N LEU A 14 -9.53 18.74 6.42
CA LEU A 14 -8.63 18.36 5.34
C LEU A 14 -8.99 16.94 4.87
N PRO A 15 -9.14 16.70 3.56
CA PRO A 15 -9.45 15.38 3.05
C PRO A 15 -8.37 14.39 3.47
N LYS A 16 -8.78 13.19 3.89
CA LYS A 16 -7.86 12.10 4.25
C LYS A 16 -6.85 11.86 3.11
N PRO A 17 -5.57 11.55 3.42
CA PRO A 17 -4.59 11.26 2.40
C PRO A 17 -5.08 10.09 1.52
N ARG A 18 -5.13 10.33 0.20
CA ARG A 18 -5.68 9.38 -0.77
C ARG A 18 -4.80 8.14 -0.86
N SER A 19 -5.44 6.98 -0.94
CA SER A 19 -4.75 5.72 -1.23
C SER A 19 -4.14 5.73 -2.63
N PHE A 20 -3.08 4.94 -2.82
CA PHE A 20 -2.40 4.68 -4.09
C PHE A 20 -3.37 4.47 -5.27
N TRP A 21 -4.39 3.64 -5.08
CA TRP A 21 -5.37 3.36 -6.13
C TRP A 21 -6.49 4.38 -6.27
N GLN A 22 -6.78 5.19 -5.25
CA GLN A 22 -7.60 6.38 -5.47
C GLN A 22 -6.86 7.37 -6.38
N ARG A 23 -5.54 7.52 -6.24
CA ARG A 23 -4.77 8.39 -7.15
C ARG A 23 -4.75 7.86 -8.58
N ILE A 24 -4.59 6.55 -8.76
CA ILE A 24 -4.69 5.92 -10.09
C ILE A 24 -6.13 6.03 -10.61
N ALA A 25 -7.14 5.57 -9.86
CA ALA A 25 -8.54 5.58 -10.27
C ALA A 25 -9.11 6.99 -10.53
N ASP A 26 -8.70 8.01 -9.78
CA ASP A 26 -9.12 9.39 -10.00
C ASP A 26 -8.56 9.93 -11.32
N ARG A 27 -7.30 9.62 -11.64
CA ARG A 27 -6.71 9.92 -12.96
C ARG A 27 -7.42 9.16 -14.07
N LEU A 28 -7.87 7.94 -13.80
CA LEU A 28 -8.71 7.17 -14.72
C LEU A 28 -10.13 7.80 -14.87
N ALA A 29 -10.73 8.34 -13.81
CA ALA A 29 -12.10 8.85 -13.80
C ALA A 29 -12.25 10.26 -14.38
N ALA A 30 -11.27 11.15 -14.18
CA ALA A 30 -11.29 12.56 -14.61
C ALA A 30 -11.38 12.76 -16.15
N ILE A 31 -11.24 11.70 -16.94
CA ILE A 31 -11.19 11.74 -18.41
C ILE A 31 -12.43 11.08 -19.05
N VAL A 32 -13.34 10.50 -18.25
CA VAL A 32 -14.55 9.80 -18.74
C VAL A 32 -15.59 10.77 -19.34
N GLY A 33 -15.44 12.08 -19.16
CA GLY A 33 -16.35 13.11 -19.70
C GLY A 33 -15.90 13.80 -21.00
N ALA A 34 -14.71 13.51 -21.54
CA ALA A 34 -14.20 14.18 -22.75
C ALA A 34 -14.20 13.24 -23.97
N ARG A 35 -14.71 13.73 -25.11
CA ARG A 35 -14.72 13.03 -26.41
C ARG A 35 -13.32 12.43 -26.71
N ARG A 36 -13.28 11.13 -27.00
CA ARG A 36 -12.07 10.29 -27.22
C ARG A 36 -10.98 10.95 -28.08
N PRO A 37 -9.72 10.74 -27.67
CA PRO A 37 -8.72 10.01 -28.46
C PRO A 37 -8.44 8.63 -27.82
N ALA A 38 -7.47 7.88 -28.33
CA ALA A 38 -7.11 6.50 -27.95
C ALA A 38 -7.25 6.21 -26.43
N THR A 39 -7.70 5.00 -26.09
CA THR A 39 -7.77 4.53 -24.70
C THR A 39 -6.45 4.86 -23.99
N PRO A 40 -6.45 5.66 -22.90
CA PRO A 40 -5.23 6.01 -22.18
C PRO A 40 -4.41 4.76 -21.89
N PRO A 41 -3.08 4.75 -22.12
CA PRO A 41 -2.27 3.54 -22.04
C PRO A 41 -2.41 2.77 -20.73
N GLU A 42 -2.60 3.46 -19.61
CA GLU A 42 -2.87 2.93 -18.27
C GLU A 42 -4.20 2.17 -18.14
N LYS A 43 -5.15 2.40 -19.06
CA LYS A 43 -6.43 1.67 -19.20
C LYS A 43 -6.35 0.49 -20.16
N SER A 44 -5.18 0.25 -20.76
CA SER A 44 -5.02 -0.87 -21.68
C SER A 44 -4.90 -2.19 -20.91
N VAL A 45 -5.54 -3.23 -21.44
CA VAL A 45 -5.37 -4.61 -20.94
C VAL A 45 -3.88 -5.01 -20.96
N ALA A 46 -3.13 -4.52 -21.95
CA ALA A 46 -1.69 -4.75 -22.05
C ALA A 46 -0.91 -4.16 -20.86
N PHE A 47 -1.26 -2.96 -20.39
CA PHE A 47 -0.66 -2.36 -19.19
C PHE A 47 -0.99 -3.18 -17.95
N THR A 48 -2.26 -3.52 -17.74
CA THR A 48 -2.68 -4.34 -16.59
C THR A 48 -1.96 -5.69 -16.56
N ILE A 49 -1.91 -6.40 -17.69
CA ILE A 49 -1.18 -7.68 -17.82
C ILE A 49 0.30 -7.48 -17.51
N ALA A 50 0.92 -6.43 -18.03
CA ALA A 50 2.35 -6.17 -17.83
C ALA A 50 2.68 -5.87 -16.36
N VAL A 51 1.86 -5.07 -15.68
CA VAL A 51 2.06 -4.76 -14.26
C VAL A 51 1.81 -5.98 -13.39
N ILE A 52 0.80 -6.79 -13.69
CA ILE A 52 0.57 -8.09 -13.02
C ILE A 52 1.78 -9.00 -13.19
N ALA A 53 2.33 -9.08 -14.41
CA ALA A 53 3.51 -9.88 -14.70
C ALA A 53 4.75 -9.38 -13.95
N LEU A 54 4.97 -8.08 -13.84
CA LEU A 54 6.08 -7.53 -13.05
C LEU A 54 5.96 -7.88 -11.56
N GLY A 55 4.77 -7.72 -10.97
CA GLY A 55 4.56 -8.09 -9.57
C GLY A 55 4.73 -9.60 -9.31
N ALA A 56 4.30 -10.44 -10.25
CA ALA A 56 4.51 -11.89 -10.18
C ALA A 56 5.99 -12.30 -10.29
N LYS A 57 6.76 -11.61 -11.13
CA LYS A 57 8.20 -11.83 -11.29
C LYS A 57 9.00 -11.34 -10.09
N LEU A 58 8.59 -10.21 -9.50
CA LEU A 58 9.15 -9.71 -8.25
C LEU A 58 8.97 -10.72 -7.12
N ALA A 59 7.76 -11.25 -6.92
CA ALA A 59 7.47 -12.26 -5.90
C ALA A 59 8.22 -13.59 -6.11
N LYS A 60 8.88 -13.78 -7.27
CA LYS A 60 9.71 -14.97 -7.56
C LYS A 60 11.20 -14.69 -7.39
N ALA A 61 11.62 -13.43 -7.26
CA ALA A 61 13.02 -13.00 -7.27
C ALA A 61 13.88 -13.67 -6.19
N ASP A 62 13.27 -14.01 -5.06
CA ASP A 62 13.91 -14.62 -3.89
C ASP A 62 13.67 -16.15 -3.77
N GLY A 63 12.88 -16.72 -4.69
CA GLY A 63 12.66 -18.15 -4.84
C GLY A 63 11.31 -18.66 -4.38
N ALA A 64 10.59 -18.00 -3.47
CA ALA A 64 9.34 -18.51 -2.90
C ALA A 64 8.26 -17.43 -2.67
N VAL A 65 7.19 -17.50 -3.47
CA VAL A 65 6.02 -16.61 -3.32
C VAL A 65 5.28 -16.89 -2.01
N ALA A 66 5.23 -15.89 -1.12
CA ALA A 66 4.49 -15.95 0.13
C ALA A 66 2.99 -15.61 -0.06
N ARG A 67 2.13 -16.16 0.81
CA ARG A 67 0.68 -15.90 0.76
C ARG A 67 0.34 -14.43 0.98
N SER A 68 1.15 -13.75 1.77
CA SER A 68 1.08 -12.32 2.05
C SER A 68 1.40 -11.45 0.86
N GLU A 69 2.37 -11.81 0.03
CA GLU A 69 2.67 -11.13 -1.22
C GLU A 69 1.50 -11.26 -2.19
N VAL A 70 0.90 -12.44 -2.30
CA VAL A 70 -0.33 -12.64 -3.10
C VAL A 70 -1.48 -11.81 -2.55
N ALA A 71 -1.62 -11.71 -1.23
CA ALA A 71 -2.64 -10.88 -0.59
C ALA A 71 -2.37 -9.38 -0.79
N ALA A 72 -1.12 -8.94 -0.68
CA ALA A 72 -0.68 -7.57 -0.93
C ALA A 72 -0.91 -7.22 -2.41
N PHE A 73 -0.50 -8.10 -3.32
CA PHE A 73 -0.77 -8.01 -4.74
C PHE A 73 -2.27 -7.82 -5.01
N ARG A 74 -3.16 -8.62 -4.41
CA ARG A 74 -4.63 -8.47 -4.58
C ARG A 74 -5.21 -7.18 -3.96
N ARG A 75 -4.60 -6.66 -2.89
CA ARG A 75 -5.01 -5.39 -2.27
C ARG A 75 -4.53 -4.19 -3.06
N VAL A 76 -3.36 -4.34 -3.66
CA VAL A 76 -2.77 -3.39 -4.57
C VAL A 76 -3.61 -3.47 -5.85
N PHE A 77 -3.50 -4.47 -6.70
CA PHE A 77 -4.25 -4.50 -7.96
C PHE A 77 -5.77 -4.63 -7.78
N ILE A 78 -6.50 -3.51 -7.96
CA ILE A 78 -7.96 -3.51 -8.07
C ILE A 78 -8.33 -4.12 -9.43
N ILE A 79 -8.49 -5.44 -9.43
CA ILE A 79 -8.92 -6.20 -10.59
C ILE A 79 -10.45 -6.31 -10.53
N PRO A 80 -11.18 -5.91 -11.59
CA PRO A 80 -12.62 -6.16 -11.66
C PRO A 80 -12.91 -7.65 -11.43
N ARG A 81 -13.96 -7.98 -10.66
CA ARG A 81 -14.32 -9.38 -10.36
C ARG A 81 -14.41 -10.27 -11.60
N SER A 82 -14.82 -9.72 -12.74
CA SER A 82 -14.89 -10.42 -14.03
C SER A 82 -13.52 -10.86 -14.55
N GLU A 83 -12.46 -10.12 -14.22
CA GLU A 83 -11.10 -10.34 -14.70
C GLU A 83 -10.19 -11.05 -13.68
N GLU A 84 -10.64 -11.28 -12.45
CA GLU A 84 -9.84 -11.93 -11.40
C GLU A 84 -9.26 -13.28 -11.84
N LYS A 85 -10.06 -14.09 -12.56
CA LYS A 85 -9.60 -15.40 -13.09
C LYS A 85 -8.50 -15.24 -14.15
N ASN A 86 -8.61 -14.24 -15.02
CA ASN A 86 -7.61 -13.98 -16.05
C ASN A 86 -6.34 -13.42 -15.43
N ALA A 87 -6.46 -12.48 -14.50
CA ALA A 87 -5.35 -11.93 -13.75
C ALA A 87 -4.60 -13.01 -12.95
N ALA A 88 -5.32 -13.91 -12.27
CA ALA A 88 -4.72 -15.05 -11.57
C ALA A 88 -3.93 -15.95 -12.53
N ARG A 89 -4.48 -16.25 -13.72
CA ARG A 89 -3.78 -17.05 -14.73
C ARG A 89 -2.50 -16.38 -15.22
N VAL A 90 -2.53 -15.07 -15.49
CA VAL A 90 -1.35 -14.30 -15.90
C VAL A 90 -0.31 -14.28 -14.78
N PHE A 91 -0.73 -14.04 -13.54
CA PHE A 91 0.14 -14.07 -12.37
C PHE A 91 0.82 -15.43 -12.20
N ASP A 92 0.05 -16.52 -12.28
CA ASP A 92 0.54 -17.89 -12.15
C ASP A 92 1.52 -18.28 -13.25
N LEU A 93 1.32 -17.79 -14.47
CA LEU A 93 2.25 -18.00 -15.57
C LEU A 93 3.52 -17.17 -15.39
N ALA A 94 3.39 -15.90 -15.01
CA ALA A 94 4.52 -14.99 -14.90
C ALA A 94 5.45 -15.32 -13.72
N ARG A 95 4.94 -15.91 -12.63
CA ARG A 95 5.74 -16.31 -11.46
C ARG A 95 6.56 -17.59 -11.64
N GLN A 96 6.53 -18.23 -12.81
CA GLN A 96 7.30 -19.46 -13.06
C GLN A 96 8.81 -19.19 -13.07
N ASP A 97 9.21 -18.00 -13.54
CA ASP A 97 10.59 -17.53 -13.56
C ASP A 97 10.64 -15.99 -13.42
N VAL A 98 11.83 -15.47 -13.10
CA VAL A 98 12.11 -14.03 -13.04
C VAL A 98 12.51 -13.48 -14.41
N ALA A 99 12.97 -14.33 -15.33
CA ALA A 99 13.54 -13.94 -16.62
C ALA A 99 12.55 -13.12 -17.48
N GLY A 100 13.06 -12.19 -18.28
CA GLY A 100 12.23 -11.37 -19.17
C GLY A 100 11.35 -10.33 -18.47
N PHE A 101 11.59 -10.03 -17.19
CA PHE A 101 10.92 -8.93 -16.49
C PHE A 101 11.20 -7.57 -17.14
N ASP A 102 12.42 -7.41 -17.66
CA ASP A 102 12.88 -6.24 -18.40
C ASP A 102 12.05 -5.99 -19.67
N ALA A 103 11.67 -7.03 -20.40
CA ALA A 103 10.78 -6.91 -21.56
C ALA A 103 9.38 -6.40 -21.17
N TRP A 104 8.86 -6.80 -20.01
CA TRP A 104 7.60 -6.28 -19.47
C TRP A 104 7.75 -4.83 -19.01
N ALA A 105 8.84 -4.49 -18.32
CA ALA A 105 9.16 -3.12 -17.93
C ALA A 105 9.30 -2.20 -19.16
N GLN A 106 10.00 -2.61 -20.20
CA GLN A 106 10.15 -1.85 -21.45
C GLN A 106 8.80 -1.68 -22.19
N ARG A 107 7.89 -2.65 -22.10
CA ARG A 107 6.55 -2.52 -22.66
C ARG A 107 5.75 -1.43 -21.94
N ILE A 108 5.85 -1.35 -20.62
CA ILE A 108 5.23 -0.29 -19.82
C ILE A 108 5.92 1.06 -20.07
N ALA A 109 7.25 1.10 -20.08
CA ALA A 109 8.00 2.34 -20.30
C ALA A 109 7.66 3.01 -21.64
N ARG A 110 7.43 2.23 -22.70
CA ARG A 110 7.03 2.77 -24.02
C ARG A 110 5.63 3.40 -24.04
N MET A 111 4.82 3.20 -23.00
CA MET A 111 3.48 3.76 -22.91
C MET A 111 3.45 5.19 -22.34
N PHE A 112 4.53 5.63 -21.70
CA PHE A 112 4.59 6.90 -20.97
C PHE A 112 5.92 7.64 -21.23
N PRO A 113 5.99 8.95 -21.01
CA PRO A 113 7.26 9.65 -20.93
C PRO A 113 8.18 9.06 -19.84
N PRO A 114 9.52 9.09 -20.00
CA PRO A 114 10.44 8.71 -18.94
C PRO A 114 10.20 9.51 -17.67
N GLY A 115 10.17 8.85 -16.51
CA GLY A 115 9.94 9.47 -15.21
C GLY A 115 8.50 9.91 -14.94
N ASP A 116 7.53 9.50 -15.77
CA ASP A 116 6.11 9.83 -15.59
C ASP A 116 5.59 9.40 -14.20
N PRO A 117 4.71 10.19 -13.55
CA PRO A 117 4.12 9.83 -12.26
C PRO A 117 3.46 8.45 -12.21
N VAL A 118 2.89 7.95 -13.32
CA VAL A 118 2.31 6.60 -13.40
C VAL A 118 3.39 5.52 -13.26
N LEU A 119 4.59 5.76 -13.81
CA LEU A 119 5.71 4.83 -13.66
C LEU A 119 6.23 4.81 -12.22
N ALA A 120 6.29 5.97 -11.57
CA ALA A 120 6.62 6.07 -10.14
C ALA A 120 5.58 5.33 -9.27
N ASP A 121 4.31 5.43 -9.63
CA ASP A 121 3.20 4.71 -8.99
C ASP A 121 3.37 3.17 -9.15
N VAL A 122 3.79 2.67 -10.32
CA VAL A 122 4.09 1.24 -10.50
C VAL A 122 5.22 0.79 -9.58
N ILE A 123 6.32 1.55 -9.48
CA ILE A 123 7.42 1.25 -8.55
C ILE A 123 6.95 1.25 -7.09
N GLU A 124 6.12 2.21 -6.70
CA GLU A 124 5.52 2.24 -5.36
C GLU A 124 4.69 0.97 -5.08
N GLY A 125 3.90 0.51 -6.05
CA GLY A 125 3.16 -0.76 -5.95
C GLY A 125 4.08 -1.98 -5.77
N LEU A 126 5.21 -2.02 -6.48
CA LEU A 126 6.21 -3.10 -6.35
C LEU A 126 6.85 -3.11 -4.96
N PHE A 127 7.22 -1.95 -4.42
CA PHE A 127 7.73 -1.86 -3.05
C PHE A 127 6.72 -2.39 -2.02
N ILE A 128 5.44 -2.03 -2.14
CA ILE A 128 4.39 -2.50 -1.21
C ILE A 128 4.26 -4.04 -1.22
N ILE A 129 4.44 -4.66 -2.39
CA ILE A 129 4.39 -6.13 -2.52
C ILE A 129 5.61 -6.77 -1.85
N ALA A 130 6.81 -6.25 -2.13
CA ALA A 130 8.05 -6.77 -1.55
C ALA A 130 8.09 -6.64 -0.02
N VAL A 131 7.60 -5.52 0.55
CA VAL A 131 7.59 -5.32 2.02
C VAL A 131 6.39 -5.96 2.74
N ALA A 132 5.64 -6.85 2.09
CA ALA A 132 4.38 -7.37 2.61
C ALA A 132 4.57 -8.18 3.91
N ASP A 133 5.55 -9.08 3.97
CA ASP A 133 5.82 -9.91 5.15
C ASP A 133 7.20 -9.70 5.76
N ASP A 134 8.26 -9.56 4.95
CA ASP A 134 9.64 -9.43 5.41
C ASP A 134 10.29 -8.11 4.96
N ASP A 135 11.53 -7.89 5.37
CA ASP A 135 12.39 -6.83 4.84
C ASP A 135 12.71 -7.10 3.36
N LEU A 136 12.85 -6.02 2.58
CA LEU A 136 13.35 -6.08 1.20
C LEU A 136 14.67 -6.86 1.14
N ASN A 137 14.70 -7.92 0.34
CA ASN A 137 15.94 -8.65 0.09
C ASN A 137 16.75 -8.01 -1.04
N GLU A 138 18.01 -8.42 -1.18
CA GLU A 138 18.91 -7.86 -2.18
C GLU A 138 18.43 -8.11 -3.63
N ALA A 139 17.84 -9.28 -3.90
CA ALA A 139 17.34 -9.63 -5.23
C ALA A 139 16.14 -8.77 -5.66
N GLU A 140 15.20 -8.51 -4.74
CA GLU A 140 14.07 -7.60 -4.95
C GLU A 140 14.52 -6.16 -5.13
N LEU A 141 15.51 -5.71 -4.36
CA LEU A 141 16.08 -4.37 -4.50
C LEU A 141 16.71 -4.19 -5.88
N ILE A 142 17.56 -5.13 -6.30
CA ILE A 142 18.17 -5.13 -7.64
C ILE A 142 17.08 -5.13 -8.73
N PHE A 143 16.03 -5.95 -8.56
CA PHE A 143 14.92 -6.02 -9.49
C PHE A 143 14.18 -4.68 -9.60
N ILE A 144 13.77 -4.09 -8.48
CA ILE A 144 13.01 -2.84 -8.45
C ILE A 144 13.86 -1.68 -8.99
N ASP A 145 15.14 -1.61 -8.64
CA ASP A 145 16.06 -0.59 -9.14
C ASP A 145 16.25 -0.69 -10.66
N GLU A 146 16.34 -1.91 -11.20
CA GLU A 146 16.44 -2.12 -12.65
C GLU A 146 15.15 -1.74 -13.38
N VAL A 147 13.97 -2.08 -12.84
CA VAL A 147 12.68 -1.63 -13.40
C VAL A 147 12.57 -0.11 -13.35
N ALA A 148 12.97 0.52 -12.24
CA ALA A 148 12.94 1.98 -12.10
C ALA A 148 13.88 2.67 -13.08
N ARG A 149 15.06 2.09 -13.34
CA ARG A 149 16.00 2.54 -14.37
C ARG A 149 15.37 2.49 -15.76
N ILE A 150 14.68 1.39 -16.11
CA ILE A 150 13.96 1.25 -17.39
C ILE A 150 12.85 2.31 -17.51
N PHE A 151 12.19 2.65 -16.41
CA PHE A 151 11.16 3.69 -16.36
C PHE A 151 11.72 5.12 -16.43
N GLY A 152 13.05 5.30 -16.35
CA GLY A 152 13.68 6.62 -16.36
C GLY A 152 13.46 7.42 -15.07
N LEU A 153 13.22 6.74 -13.94
CA LEU A 153 13.13 7.39 -12.64
C LEU A 153 14.53 7.68 -12.09
N SER A 154 14.71 8.86 -11.49
CA SER A 154 15.98 9.21 -10.87
C SER A 154 16.21 8.43 -9.57
N PRO A 155 17.48 8.17 -9.18
CA PRO A 155 17.80 7.52 -7.91
C PRO A 155 17.17 8.22 -6.69
N ALA A 156 17.06 9.55 -6.74
CA ALA A 156 16.41 10.34 -5.68
C ALA A 156 14.90 10.06 -5.57
N GLN A 157 14.20 9.91 -6.69
CA GLN A 157 12.78 9.52 -6.69
C GLN A 157 12.59 8.11 -6.13
N VAL A 158 13.43 7.16 -6.54
CA VAL A 158 13.37 5.77 -6.06
C VAL A 158 13.68 5.70 -4.57
N ALA A 159 14.72 6.40 -4.09
CA ALA A 159 15.05 6.48 -2.67
C ALA A 159 13.91 7.09 -1.85
N ALA A 160 13.25 8.14 -2.34
CA ALA A 160 12.11 8.74 -1.68
C ALA A 160 10.89 7.80 -1.62
N ILE A 161 10.65 6.99 -2.66
CA ILE A 161 9.62 5.94 -2.63
C ILE A 161 10.00 4.88 -1.62
N ARG A 162 11.24 4.35 -1.69
CA ARG A 162 11.75 3.32 -0.78
C ARG A 162 11.62 3.75 0.68
N ALA A 163 12.04 4.96 1.03
CA ALA A 163 11.97 5.48 2.39
C ALA A 163 10.55 5.50 2.98
N ARG A 164 9.50 5.64 2.16
CA ARG A 164 8.11 5.59 2.63
C ARG A 164 7.63 4.18 2.98
N HIS A 165 8.28 3.16 2.43
CA HIS A 165 7.91 1.75 2.57
C HIS A 165 8.95 0.94 3.36
N ASP A 166 10.08 1.55 3.69
CA ASP A 166 11.12 0.98 4.53
C ASP A 166 10.64 0.91 5.99
N ARG A 167 10.37 -0.31 6.46
CA ARG A 167 10.02 -0.61 7.86
C ARG A 167 11.13 -0.21 8.84
N ARG A 168 12.35 0.07 8.37
CA ARG A 168 13.47 0.55 9.20
C ARG A 168 13.47 2.07 9.35
N GLN A 169 12.79 2.83 8.47
CA GLN A 169 12.67 4.29 8.54
C GLN A 169 11.36 4.79 9.18
N GLY A 170 10.63 3.90 9.82
CA GLY A 170 9.50 4.20 10.67
C GLY A 170 8.93 2.89 11.17
N CYS A 171 8.40 2.89 12.38
CA CYS A 171 7.63 1.76 12.89
C CYS A 171 6.16 2.19 12.91
N PRO A 172 5.39 1.97 11.82
CA PRO A 172 3.98 2.35 11.78
C PRO A 172 3.15 1.73 12.91
N SER A 173 3.50 0.52 13.34
CA SER A 173 2.90 -0.11 14.53
C SER A 173 3.25 0.65 15.81
N CYS A 174 4.46 1.20 15.92
CA CYS A 174 4.88 2.02 17.02
C CYS A 174 4.10 3.35 17.07
N GLU A 175 3.83 3.97 15.92
CA GLU A 175 2.98 5.18 15.86
C GLU A 175 1.56 4.90 16.33
N VAL A 176 0.95 3.80 15.87
CA VAL A 176 -0.41 3.39 16.28
C VAL A 176 -0.48 3.05 17.77
N LEU A 177 0.58 2.44 18.33
CA LEU A 177 0.68 2.10 19.75
C LEU A 177 1.21 3.26 20.61
N GLY A 178 1.78 4.31 20.01
CA GLY A 178 2.46 5.40 20.70
C GLY A 178 3.70 4.94 21.47
N VAL A 179 4.52 4.07 20.87
CA VAL A 179 5.77 3.54 21.42
C VAL A 179 6.94 3.83 20.47
N THR A 180 8.17 3.46 20.84
CA THR A 180 9.35 3.50 19.96
C THR A 180 9.71 2.10 19.45
N PRO A 181 10.46 1.96 18.35
CA PRO A 181 10.93 0.66 17.86
C PRO A 181 11.71 -0.15 18.89
N ASP A 182 12.45 0.54 19.79
CA ASP A 182 13.26 -0.09 20.84
C ASP A 182 12.48 -0.37 22.14
N THR A 183 11.17 -0.08 22.17
CA THR A 183 10.35 -0.28 23.37
C THR A 183 10.26 -1.77 23.70
N PRO A 184 10.63 -2.21 24.92
CA PRO A 184 10.57 -3.61 25.30
C PRO A 184 9.17 -4.21 25.13
N LEU A 185 9.09 -5.44 24.62
CA LEU A 185 7.83 -6.12 24.33
C LEU A 185 6.83 -6.14 25.51
N PRO A 186 7.24 -6.32 26.78
CA PRO A 186 6.32 -6.22 27.92
C PRO A 186 5.68 -4.83 28.09
N GLU A 187 6.42 -3.77 27.79
CA GLU A 187 5.96 -2.39 27.92
C GLU A 187 5.01 -2.01 26.78
N ALA A 188 5.35 -2.39 25.55
CA ALA A 188 4.44 -2.25 24.41
C ALA A 188 3.14 -3.05 24.59
N ARG A 189 3.21 -4.24 25.20
CA ARG A 189 2.03 -5.06 25.51
C ARG A 189 1.11 -4.36 26.51
N LYS A 190 1.69 -3.73 27.54
CA LYS A 190 0.93 -2.95 28.52
C LYS A 190 0.22 -1.79 27.83
N ARG A 191 0.94 -1.02 27.02
CA ARG A 191 0.40 0.11 26.25
C ARG A 191 -0.74 -0.30 25.33
N TRP A 192 -0.59 -1.40 24.59
CA TRP A 192 -1.64 -1.97 23.76
C TRP A 192 -2.91 -2.31 24.56
N ARG A 193 -2.77 -2.98 25.72
CA ARG A 193 -3.93 -3.33 26.57
C ARG A 193 -4.68 -2.10 27.06
N ASP A 194 -3.97 -1.03 27.39
CA ASP A 194 -4.58 0.23 27.83
C ASP A 194 -5.35 0.89 26.68
N LEU A 195 -4.76 0.96 25.48
CA LEU A 195 -5.43 1.47 24.29
C LEU A 195 -6.68 0.66 23.91
N ILE A 196 -6.64 -0.66 24.00
CA ILE A 196 -7.81 -1.51 23.76
C ILE A 196 -8.90 -1.21 24.78
N ARG A 197 -8.57 -1.08 26.07
CA ARG A 197 -9.54 -0.73 27.12
C ARG A 197 -10.16 0.66 26.92
N GLU A 198 -9.40 1.60 26.37
CA GLU A 198 -9.87 2.96 26.09
C GLU A 198 -10.79 3.01 24.86
N ASN A 199 -10.48 2.22 23.83
CA ASN A 199 -11.12 2.29 22.51
C ASN A 199 -12.13 1.14 22.26
N HIS A 200 -12.40 0.29 23.24
CA HIS A 200 -13.28 -0.88 23.07
C HIS A 200 -14.71 -0.47 22.67
N PRO A 201 -15.32 -1.14 21.67
CA PRO A 201 -16.69 -0.85 21.24
C PRO A 201 -17.72 -0.95 22.37
N ASP A 202 -17.55 -1.90 23.31
CA ASP A 202 -18.43 -2.02 24.48
C ASP A 202 -18.50 -0.74 25.33
N ARG A 203 -17.42 0.06 25.38
CA ARG A 203 -17.48 1.36 26.10
C ARG A 203 -18.26 2.41 25.33
N ALA A 204 -18.22 2.37 24.00
CA ALA A 204 -19.05 3.24 23.17
C ALA A 204 -20.53 2.86 23.32
N ILE A 205 -20.84 1.56 23.35
CA ILE A 205 -22.18 1.02 23.57
C ILE A 205 -22.70 1.38 24.97
N ALA A 206 -21.89 1.14 26.02
CA ALA A 206 -22.27 1.44 27.39
C ALA A 206 -22.51 2.94 27.65
N ARG A 207 -21.90 3.82 26.84
CA ARG A 207 -22.11 5.27 26.87
C ARG A 207 -23.29 5.75 26.01
N GLY A 208 -23.99 4.83 25.35
CA GLY A 208 -25.12 5.16 24.46
C GLY A 208 -24.71 5.98 23.24
N LEU A 209 -23.47 5.82 22.75
CA LEU A 209 -22.98 6.56 21.60
C LEU A 209 -23.67 6.10 20.29
N PRO A 210 -23.77 6.98 19.28
CA PRO A 210 -24.42 6.65 18.02
C PRO A 210 -23.70 5.52 17.26
N PRO A 211 -24.39 4.81 16.35
CA PRO A 211 -23.83 3.68 15.58
C PRO A 211 -22.52 4.01 14.84
N GLU A 212 -22.36 5.23 14.36
CA GLU A 212 -21.14 5.73 13.71
C GLU A 212 -19.93 5.68 14.66
N ALA A 213 -20.13 6.06 15.92
CA ALA A 213 -19.08 6.09 16.93
C ALA A 213 -18.70 4.67 17.37
N ILE A 214 -19.66 3.75 17.40
CA ILE A 214 -19.40 2.32 17.66
C ILE A 214 -18.56 1.72 16.53
N ARG A 215 -18.93 1.97 15.27
CA ARG A 215 -18.14 1.54 14.10
C ARG A 215 -16.72 2.10 14.10
N LEU A 216 -16.54 3.35 14.55
CA LEU A 216 -15.23 3.95 14.69
C LEU A 216 -14.39 3.27 15.78
N ALA A 217 -15.01 2.92 16.92
CA ALA A 217 -14.36 2.18 18.00
C ALA A 217 -13.95 0.76 17.55
N GLU A 218 -14.78 0.08 16.77
CA GLU A 218 -14.46 -1.22 16.15
C GLU A 218 -13.27 -1.12 15.20
N ALA A 219 -13.28 -0.12 14.30
CA ALA A 219 -12.19 0.12 13.36
C ALA A 219 -10.88 0.43 14.10
N ARG A 220 -10.95 1.23 15.18
CA ARG A 220 -9.79 1.59 16.00
C ARG A 220 -9.24 0.39 16.77
N THR A 221 -10.12 -0.43 17.34
CA THR A 221 -9.75 -1.67 18.04
C THR A 221 -9.05 -2.64 17.09
N ARG A 222 -9.55 -2.78 15.85
CA ARG A 222 -8.92 -3.60 14.82
C ARG A 222 -7.51 -3.12 14.46
N ALA A 223 -7.35 -1.82 14.21
CA ALA A 223 -6.05 -1.22 13.93
C ALA A 223 -5.04 -1.40 15.08
N LEU A 224 -5.49 -1.29 16.33
CA LEU A 224 -4.66 -1.53 17.52
C LEU A 224 -4.18 -2.98 17.61
N ASN A 225 -5.04 -3.95 17.29
CA ASN A 225 -4.67 -5.36 17.29
C ASN A 225 -3.69 -5.70 16.16
N GLU A 226 -3.92 -5.15 14.96
CA GLU A 226 -3.01 -5.31 13.82
C GLU A 226 -1.63 -4.71 14.11
N ALA A 227 -1.59 -3.51 14.71
CA ALA A 227 -0.36 -2.86 15.13
C ALA A 227 0.40 -3.65 16.21
N TRP A 228 -0.30 -4.20 17.20
CA TRP A 228 0.31 -5.06 18.22
C TRP A 228 0.94 -6.32 17.62
N GLU A 229 0.23 -7.01 16.73
CA GLU A 229 0.76 -8.19 16.07
C GLU A 229 1.98 -7.88 15.19
N ALA A 230 1.97 -6.74 14.49
CA ALA A 230 3.12 -6.27 13.73
C ALA A 230 4.32 -5.93 14.63
N PHE A 231 4.10 -5.20 15.73
CA PHE A 231 5.16 -4.85 16.70
C PHE A 231 5.77 -6.10 17.35
N ARG A 232 4.93 -7.09 17.71
CA ARG A 232 5.37 -8.36 18.29
C ARG A 232 6.23 -9.17 17.32
N ARG A 233 5.90 -9.17 16.02
CA ARG A 233 6.72 -9.83 14.98
C ARG A 233 8.08 -9.18 14.81
N LEU A 234 8.17 -7.84 14.86
CA LEU A 234 9.46 -7.12 14.84
C LEU A 234 10.40 -7.52 15.99
N HIS A 235 9.84 -7.91 17.12
CA HIS A 235 10.58 -8.27 18.34
C HIS A 235 10.73 -9.79 18.54
N ALA A 236 10.26 -10.61 17.61
CA ALA A 236 10.45 -12.05 17.69
C ALA A 236 11.91 -12.40 17.36
N PRO A 237 12.57 -13.28 18.12
CA PRO A 237 13.89 -13.77 17.74
C PRO A 237 13.78 -14.47 16.38
N ARG A 238 14.65 -14.09 15.43
CA ARG A 238 14.72 -14.78 14.12
C ARG A 238 15.02 -16.27 14.37
N PRO A 239 14.28 -17.21 13.75
CA PRO A 239 14.72 -18.59 13.72
C PRO A 239 16.08 -18.66 13.02
N ALA A 240 17.02 -19.37 13.64
CA ALA A 240 18.36 -19.61 13.12
C ALA A 240 18.34 -20.47 11.85
#